data_AF-A0A3B8RC65-F1
#
_entry.id   AF-A0A3B8RC65-F1
#
_cell.length_a   1.000
_cell.length_b   1.000
_cell.length_c   1.000
_cell.angle_alpha   90.00
_cell.angle_beta   90.00
_cell.angle_gamma   90.00
#
_symmetry.space_group_name_H-M   'P 1'
#
loop_
_entity.id
_entity.type
_entity.pdbx_description
1 polymer ?
#
loop_
_entity_poly.entity_id
_entity_poly.type
_entity_poly.pdbx_seq_one_letter_code
_entity_poly.pdbx_strand_id
1 'polypeptide(L)'
;MEFDHAVIVVHDQMDLAVERFRAMGFFVTDRGFHSLGTINHLIIFENSYIELLGYLPENRDKRPEVRDAPAGLNAWVWRSQNAALTYQQCLARGAPVSAPDRFSRPVQVGDVRRG
;
A
#
# COMPACT_ATOMS: atom_id res chain seq x y z
N MET A 1 -13.84 12.76 -4.80
CA MET A 1 -12.84 11.74 -4.45
C MET A 1 -12.16 11.33 -5.73
N GLU A 2 -10.84 11.26 -5.73
CA GLU A 2 -10.05 10.84 -6.89
C GLU A 2 -9.43 9.48 -6.60
N PHE A 3 -9.27 8.67 -7.64
CA PHE A 3 -8.57 7.39 -7.50
C PHE A 3 -7.10 7.66 -7.15
N ASP A 4 -6.62 7.05 -6.07
CA ASP A 4 -5.24 7.22 -5.60
C ASP A 4 -4.37 6.06 -6.05
N HIS A 5 -4.73 4.82 -5.70
CA HIS A 5 -3.96 3.66 -6.09
C HIS A 5 -4.74 2.34 -5.98
N ALA A 6 -4.23 1.33 -6.68
CA ALA A 6 -4.63 -0.05 -6.50
C ALA A 6 -3.55 -0.81 -5.72
N VAL A 7 -3.97 -1.71 -4.84
CA VAL A 7 -3.08 -2.58 -4.06
C VAL A 7 -3.10 -3.98 -4.65
N ILE A 8 -1.92 -4.53 -4.96
CA ILE A 8 -1.72 -5.91 -5.35
C ILE A 8 -0.95 -6.61 -4.23
N VAL A 9 -1.58 -7.60 -3.58
CA VAL A 9 -0.93 -8.42 -2.56
C VAL A 9 -0.08 -9.49 -3.24
N VAL A 10 1.21 -9.52 -2.89
CA VAL A 10 2.20 -10.48 -3.43
C VAL A 10 2.84 -11.33 -2.33
N HIS A 11 2.37 -11.21 -1.08
CA HIS A 11 2.84 -11.95 0.09
C HIS A 11 4.38 -11.89 0.24
N ASP A 12 5.04 -13.05 0.28
CA ASP A 12 6.50 -13.22 0.35
C ASP A 12 7.17 -13.31 -1.04
N GLN A 13 6.40 -13.19 -2.12
CA GLN A 13 6.90 -13.26 -3.51
C GLN A 13 7.23 -11.87 -4.09
N MET A 14 7.68 -10.92 -3.25
CA MET A 14 7.93 -9.54 -3.67
C MET A 14 8.95 -9.45 -4.82
N ASP A 15 10.07 -10.15 -4.71
CA ASP A 15 11.12 -10.09 -5.73
C ASP A 15 10.63 -10.62 -7.09
N LEU A 16 9.90 -11.74 -7.08
CA LEU A 16 9.29 -12.31 -8.28
C LEU A 16 8.25 -11.37 -8.91
N ALA A 17 7.45 -10.68 -8.09
CA ALA A 17 6.50 -9.70 -8.60
C ALA A 17 7.23 -8.52 -9.27
N VAL A 18 8.27 -7.97 -8.62
CA VAL A 18 9.09 -6.88 -9.18
C VAL A 18 9.69 -7.29 -10.53
N GLU A 19 10.25 -8.49 -10.64
CA GLU A 19 10.80 -9.02 -11.90
C GLU A 19 9.75 -9.06 -13.01
N ARG A 20 8.56 -9.59 -12.72
CA ARG A 20 7.44 -9.67 -13.69
C ARG A 20 6.99 -8.29 -14.16
N PHE A 21 6.83 -7.33 -13.24
CA PHE A 21 6.42 -5.98 -13.62
C PHE A 21 7.50 -5.25 -14.43
N ARG A 22 8.79 -5.44 -14.10
CA ARG A 22 9.90 -4.93 -14.91
C ARG A 22 9.94 -5.55 -16.30
N ALA A 23 9.70 -6.86 -16.41
CA ALA A 23 9.62 -7.56 -17.69
C ALA A 23 8.46 -7.06 -18.58
N MET A 24 7.38 -6.56 -17.97
CA MET A 24 6.28 -5.88 -18.69
C MET A 24 6.61 -4.44 -19.08
N GLY A 25 7.79 -3.92 -18.74
CA GLY A 25 8.24 -2.57 -19.09
C GLY A 25 7.90 -1.50 -18.06
N PHE A 26 7.39 -1.86 -16.88
CA PHE A 26 7.15 -0.89 -15.82
C PHE A 26 8.44 -0.49 -15.10
N PHE A 27 8.56 0.80 -14.79
CA PHE A 27 9.47 1.25 -13.75
C PHE A 27 8.89 0.91 -12.38
N VAL A 28 9.67 0.19 -11.58
CA VAL A 28 9.30 -0.23 -10.22
C VAL A 28 10.28 0.42 -9.25
N THR A 29 9.77 1.21 -8.30
CA THR A 29 10.59 1.98 -7.34
C THR A 29 11.43 1.07 -6.45
N ASP A 30 12.36 1.66 -5.70
CA ASP A 30 13.00 0.98 -4.58
C ASP A 30 11.98 0.51 -3.53
N ARG A 31 12.41 -0.45 -2.71
CA ARG A 31 11.59 -1.06 -1.66
C ARG A 31 11.30 -0.07 -0.54
N GLY A 32 10.02 0.10 -0.22
CA GLY A 32 9.57 0.78 0.99
C GLY A 32 9.34 -0.20 2.14
N PHE A 33 9.51 0.31 3.37
CA PHE A 33 9.30 -0.44 4.60
C PHE A 33 8.28 0.31 5.45
N HIS A 34 7.15 -0.33 5.74
CA HIS A 34 6.12 0.24 6.60
C HIS A 34 6.45 -0.01 8.07
N SER A 35 6.16 0.95 8.94
CA SER A 35 6.29 0.80 10.40
C SER A 35 5.48 -0.39 10.94
N LEU A 36 4.41 -0.77 10.23
CA LEU A 36 3.52 -1.86 10.57
C LEU A 36 4.02 -3.24 10.09
N GLY A 37 5.21 -3.35 9.48
CA GLY A 37 5.87 -4.62 9.16
C GLY A 37 5.70 -5.15 7.74
N THR A 38 4.88 -4.50 6.91
CA THR A 38 4.81 -4.79 5.46
C THR A 38 5.91 -4.07 4.70
N ILE A 39 6.16 -4.56 3.48
CA ILE A 39 7.05 -3.93 2.49
C ILE A 39 6.24 -3.62 1.24
N ASN A 40 6.69 -2.64 0.47
CA ASN A 40 6.10 -2.35 -0.82
C ASN A 40 7.12 -1.96 -1.90
N HIS A 41 6.65 -2.02 -3.13
CA HIS A 41 7.22 -1.34 -4.28
C HIS A 41 6.09 -0.61 -5.01
N LEU A 42 6.39 0.53 -5.62
CA LEU A 42 5.40 1.34 -6.31
C LEU A 42 5.67 1.34 -7.82
N ILE A 43 4.59 1.38 -8.59
CA ILE A 43 4.59 1.67 -10.02
C ILE A 43 3.80 2.96 -10.20
N ILE A 44 4.52 4.05 -10.46
CA ILE A 44 3.97 5.41 -10.44
C ILE A 44 3.45 5.80 -11.82
N PHE A 45 2.23 6.35 -11.85
CA PHE A 45 1.63 7.03 -13.00
C PHE A 45 1.48 8.53 -12.67
N GLU A 46 0.88 9.29 -13.59
CA GLU A 46 0.74 10.75 -13.45
C GLU A 46 0.02 11.15 -12.16
N ASN A 47 -1.16 10.57 -11.90
CA ASN A 47 -2.02 10.94 -10.77
C ASN A 47 -2.31 9.79 -9.81
N SER A 48 -1.76 8.60 -10.08
CA SER A 48 -2.04 7.38 -9.32
C SER A 48 -0.85 6.42 -9.33
N TYR A 49 -0.98 5.30 -8.62
CA TYR A 49 0.05 4.25 -8.65
C TYR A 49 -0.55 2.86 -8.43
N ILE A 50 0.26 1.83 -8.70
CA ILE A 50 0.03 0.48 -8.20
C ILE A 50 1.01 0.25 -7.04
N GLU A 51 0.48 -0.21 -5.91
CA GLU A 51 1.26 -0.68 -4.78
C GLU A 51 1.36 -2.20 -4.84
N LEU A 52 2.59 -2.72 -4.99
CA LEU A 52 2.87 -4.12 -4.70
C LEU A 52 3.08 -4.23 -3.20
N LEU A 53 2.22 -4.96 -2.49
CA LEU A 53 2.23 -5.07 -1.03
C LEU A 53 2.57 -6.50 -0.61
N GLY A 54 3.50 -6.62 0.32
CA GLY A 54 3.93 -7.91 0.85
C GLY A 54 4.55 -7.78 2.22
N TYR A 55 5.25 -8.84 2.64
CA TYR A 55 5.99 -8.87 3.90
C TYR A 55 7.29 -9.65 3.72
N LEU A 56 8.27 -9.35 4.57
CA LEU A 56 9.42 -10.22 4.74
C LEU A 56 9.02 -11.45 5.56
N PRO A 57 9.62 -12.63 5.36
CA PRO A 57 9.26 -13.85 6.08
C PRO A 57 9.23 -13.69 7.61
N GLU A 58 10.19 -12.96 8.19
CA GLU A 58 10.27 -12.67 9.62
C GLU A 58 9.14 -11.76 10.15
N ASN A 59 8.41 -11.10 9.26
CA ASN A 59 7.29 -10.21 9.59
C ASN A 59 5.93 -10.79 9.20
N ARG A 60 5.86 -12.07 8.77
CA ARG A 60 4.66 -12.72 8.24
C ARG A 60 3.40 -12.53 9.10
N ASP A 61 3.54 -12.64 10.42
CA ASP A 61 2.39 -12.59 11.34
C ASP A 61 2.11 -11.19 11.91
N LYS A 62 2.85 -10.16 11.49
CA LYS A 62 2.62 -8.78 11.95
C LYS A 62 1.35 -8.15 11.38
N ARG A 63 0.92 -8.60 10.19
CA ARG A 63 -0.28 -8.09 9.49
C ARG A 63 -1.13 -9.26 8.98
N PRO A 64 -1.90 -9.92 9.87
CA PRO A 64 -2.75 -11.06 9.52
C PRO A 64 -3.69 -10.77 8.34
N GLU A 65 -4.20 -9.55 8.23
CA GLU A 65 -5.08 -9.15 7.14
C GLU A 65 -4.40 -9.13 5.76
N VAL A 66 -3.09 -8.91 5.69
CA VAL A 66 -2.31 -9.00 4.44
C VAL A 66 -1.89 -10.44 4.16
N ARG A 67 -1.56 -11.20 5.22
CA ARG A 67 -1.23 -12.62 5.14
C ARG A 67 -2.41 -13.47 4.65
N ASP A 68 -3.61 -13.17 5.13
CA ASP A 68 -4.81 -13.97 4.89
C ASP A 68 -5.63 -13.47 3.68
N ALA A 69 -5.29 -12.29 3.14
CA ALA A 69 -5.85 -11.79 1.89
C ALA A 69 -5.49 -12.69 0.70
N PRO A 70 -6.36 -12.87 -0.30
CA PRO A 70 -5.97 -13.51 -1.56
C PRO A 70 -4.85 -12.73 -2.26
N ALA A 71 -3.90 -13.45 -2.85
CA ALA A 71 -2.89 -12.85 -3.73
C ALA A 71 -3.54 -12.23 -4.98
N GLY A 72 -3.00 -11.10 -5.43
CA GLY A 72 -3.52 -10.32 -6.56
C GLY A 72 -4.16 -9.00 -6.14
N LEU A 73 -5.02 -8.45 -7.00
CA LEU A 73 -5.71 -7.19 -6.75
C LEU A 73 -6.57 -7.29 -5.49
N ASN A 74 -6.25 -6.48 -4.48
CA ASN A 74 -6.85 -6.57 -3.15
C ASN A 74 -7.69 -5.34 -2.78
N ALA A 75 -7.24 -4.14 -3.14
CA ALA A 75 -7.93 -2.91 -2.76
C ALA A 75 -7.86 -1.82 -3.83
N TRP A 76 -8.88 -0.97 -3.82
CA TRP A 76 -8.95 0.29 -4.53
C TRP A 76 -9.00 1.41 -3.52
N VAL A 77 -8.08 2.37 -3.63
CA VAL A 77 -7.95 3.45 -2.66
C VAL A 77 -8.30 4.77 -3.32
N TRP A 78 -9.13 5.55 -2.63
CA TRP A 78 -9.50 6.90 -3.04
C TRP A 78 -8.90 7.93 -2.12
N ARG A 79 -8.35 8.99 -2.72
CA ARG A 79 -7.81 10.11 -1.98
C ARG A 79 -8.94 10.88 -1.31
N SER A 80 -8.77 11.13 -0.02
CA SER A 80 -9.59 12.06 0.75
C SER A 80 -8.77 13.27 1.16
N GLN A 81 -9.33 14.46 0.99
CA GLN A 81 -8.75 15.71 1.51
C GLN A 81 -8.91 15.80 3.03
N ASN A 82 -9.86 15.07 3.62
CA ASN A 82 -10.12 15.03 5.05
C ASN A 82 -10.70 13.67 5.43
N ALA A 83 -9.84 12.75 5.88
CA ALA A 83 -10.21 11.39 6.25
C ALA A 83 -11.22 11.36 7.40
N ALA A 84 -11.12 12.27 8.37
CA ALA A 84 -12.05 12.35 9.50
C ALA A 84 -13.47 12.74 9.04
N LEU A 85 -13.58 13.76 8.18
CA LEU A 85 -14.87 14.16 7.60
C LEU A 85 -15.46 13.04 6.73
N THR A 86 -14.63 12.35 5.94
CA THR A 86 -15.05 11.22 5.10
C THR A 86 -15.60 10.08 5.96
N TYR A 87 -14.91 9.74 7.05
CA TYR A 87 -15.35 8.72 7.99
C TYR A 87 -16.72 9.06 8.61
N GLN A 88 -16.91 10.29 9.09
CA GLN A 88 -18.20 10.75 9.63
C GLN A 88 -19.33 10.65 8.59
N GLN A 89 -19.03 11.02 7.34
CA GLN A 89 -19.97 10.94 6.23
C GLN A 89 -20.32 9.49 5.85
N CYS A 90 -19.40 8.54 6.01
CA CYS A 90 -19.65 7.12 5.81
C CYS A 90 -20.51 6.54 6.94
N LEU A 91 -20.19 6.88 8.20
CA LEU A 91 -20.98 6.47 9.37
C LEU A 91 -22.43 6.96 9.28
N ALA A 92 -22.63 8.23 8.92
CA ALA A 92 -23.97 8.81 8.76
C ALA A 92 -24.82 8.11 7.68
N ARG A 93 -24.17 7.39 6.75
CA ARG A 93 -24.82 6.60 5.70
C ARG A 93 -24.94 5.11 6.04
N GLY A 94 -24.54 4.70 7.24
CA GLY A 94 -24.57 3.30 7.67
C GLY A 94 -23.57 2.40 6.94
N ALA A 95 -22.52 2.97 6.32
CA ALA A 95 -21.50 2.18 5.66
C ALA A 95 -20.64 1.43 6.71
N PRO A 96 -20.23 0.18 6.45
CA PRO A 96 -19.33 -0.56 7.32
C PRO A 96 -17.91 0.00 7.18
N VAL A 97 -17.57 0.99 8.02
CA VAL A 97 -16.27 1.67 7.99
C VAL A 97 -15.54 1.57 9.34
N SER A 98 -14.23 1.40 9.28
CA SER A 98 -13.33 1.49 10.43
C SER A 98 -12.83 2.91 10.62
N ALA A 99 -12.43 3.26 11.85
CA ALA A 99 -11.83 4.55 12.14
C ALA A 99 -10.55 4.78 11.29
N PRO A 100 -10.26 6.02 10.87
CA PRO A 100 -9.03 6.32 10.14
C PRO A 100 -7.79 5.94 10.94
N ASP A 101 -6.87 5.23 10.31
CA ASP A 101 -5.59 4.85 10.89
C ASP A 101 -4.47 5.80 10.42
N ARG A 102 -3.37 5.87 11.17
CA ARG A 102 -2.18 6.66 10.83
C ARG A 102 -0.96 5.77 10.73
N PHE A 103 -0.39 5.71 9.54
CA PHE A 103 0.89 5.06 9.29
C PHE A 103 1.80 5.96 8.45
N SER A 104 3.10 5.71 8.53
CA SER A 104 4.10 6.41 7.73
C SER A 104 5.13 5.41 7.20
N ARG A 105 5.84 5.85 6.16
CA ARG A 105 7.07 5.22 5.69
C ARG A 105 8.17 6.28 5.71
N PRO A 106 9.38 5.94 6.18
CA PRO A 106 10.50 6.85 6.07
C PRO A 106 10.82 7.08 4.59
N VAL A 107 11.10 8.33 4.23
CA VAL A 107 11.57 8.74 2.91
C VAL A 107 13.04 9.09 3.00
N GLN A 108 13.85 8.53 2.10
CA GLN A 108 15.24 8.89 1.94
C GLN A 108 15.32 10.12 1.02
N VAL A 109 15.83 11.25 1.53
CA VAL A 109 16.07 12.47 0.75
C VAL A 109 17.57 12.76 0.80
N GLY A 110 18.29 12.34 -0.25
CA GLY A 110 19.76 12.30 -0.21
C GLY A 110 20.27 11.32 0.85
N ASP A 111 21.28 11.68 1.63
CA ASP A 111 21.80 10.85 2.73
C ASP A 111 20.95 10.92 4.02
N VAL A 112 19.87 11.70 4.03
CA VAL A 112 19.05 11.94 5.23
C VAL A 112 17.74 11.14 5.17
N ARG A 113 17.47 10.35 6.22
CA ARG A 113 16.16 9.70 6.45
C ARG A 113 15.23 10.62 7.22
N ARG A 114 14.02 10.86 6.71
CA ARG A 114 12.92 11.53 7.44
C ARG A 114 11.71 10.61 7.53
N GLY A 115 11.08 10.51 8.70
CA GLY A 115 9.93 9.64 8.98
C GLY A 115 8.84 10.33 9.79
#